data_AF-A0A930T364-F1
#
_entry.id   AF-A0A930T364-F1
#
_cell.length_a   1.000
_cell.length_b   1.000
_cell.length_c   1.000
_cell.angle_alpha   90.00
_cell.angle_beta   90.00
_cell.angle_gamma   90.00
#
_symmetry.space_group_name_H-M   'P 1'
#
loop_
_entity.id
_entity.type
_entity.pdbx_description
1 polymer ?
#
loop_
_entity_poly.entity_id
_entity_poly.type
_entity_poly.pdbx_seq_one_letter_code
_entity_poly.pdbx_strand_id
1 'polypeptide(L)'
;MSLEEEVKEIAQTEIPKNLKKYSFWSVFSSTFITIFVAEMGDKTQLSTLLLSAHSASPWVVFLGASLALIATSLLGVLLGYWLSKRLTPKILDLSLSLLLLLVAGGLIGDIL
;
A
#
# COMPACT_ATOMS: atom_id res chain seq x y z
N MET A 1 -16.17 41.10 -15.11
CA MET A 1 -15.07 40.12 -15.03
C MET A 1 -15.30 39.15 -16.17
N SER A 2 -14.55 39.34 -17.25
CA SER A 2 -14.79 38.73 -18.56
C SER A 2 -14.03 37.40 -18.65
N LEU A 3 -14.63 36.39 -19.28
CA LEU A 3 -14.04 35.07 -19.57
C LEU A 3 -12.59 35.21 -20.10
N GLU A 4 -12.32 36.21 -20.93
CA GLU A 4 -10.99 36.48 -21.52
C GLU A 4 -9.93 36.90 -20.49
N GLU A 5 -10.32 37.40 -19.32
CA GLU A 5 -9.41 37.71 -18.21
C GLU A 5 -9.03 36.42 -17.45
N GLU A 6 -9.99 35.52 -17.22
CA GLU A 6 -9.76 34.22 -16.56
C GLU A 6 -8.85 33.32 -17.42
N VAL A 7 -9.05 33.31 -18.74
CA VAL A 7 -8.17 32.57 -19.67
C VAL A 7 -6.74 33.14 -19.69
N LYS A 8 -6.57 34.45 -19.50
CA LYS A 8 -5.24 35.07 -19.37
C LYS A 8 -4.57 34.72 -18.05
N GLU A 9 -5.33 34.62 -16.97
CA GLU A 9 -4.82 34.23 -15.65
C GLU A 9 -4.34 32.76 -15.63
N ILE A 10 -5.11 31.84 -16.24
CA ILE A 10 -4.75 30.42 -16.37
C ILE A 10 -3.57 30.21 -17.35
N ALA A 11 -3.42 31.06 -18.36
CA ALA A 11 -2.27 31.02 -19.25
C ALA A 11 -0.98 31.56 -18.59
N GLN A 12 -1.11 32.37 -17.53
CA GLN A 12 0.01 32.93 -16.76
C GLN A 12 0.41 32.10 -15.54
N THR A 13 -0.30 31.02 -15.23
CA THR A 13 0.23 29.99 -14.32
C THR A 13 1.45 29.33 -14.95
N GLU A 14 2.61 29.95 -14.72
CA GLU A 14 3.93 29.43 -15.06
C GLU A 14 4.02 27.98 -14.58
N ILE A 15 4.07 27.03 -15.54
CA ILE A 15 4.40 25.65 -15.23
C ILE A 15 5.76 25.69 -14.52
N PRO A 16 5.86 25.21 -13.27
CA PRO A 16 7.06 25.36 -12.47
C PRO A 16 8.26 24.79 -13.24
N LYS A 17 9.13 25.67 -13.75
CA LYS A 17 10.29 25.33 -14.60
C LYS A 17 11.39 24.58 -13.84
N ASN A 18 11.17 24.28 -12.56
CA ASN A 18 12.06 23.49 -11.70
C ASN A 18 11.45 22.11 -11.45
N LEU A 19 11.47 21.26 -12.47
CA LEU A 19 11.30 19.83 -12.27
C LEU A 19 12.57 19.33 -11.57
N LYS A 20 12.56 19.28 -10.23
CA LYS A 20 13.64 18.69 -9.44
C LYS A 20 13.94 17.32 -10.03
N LYS A 21 15.11 17.18 -10.65
CA LYS A 21 15.57 15.92 -11.23
C LYS A 21 15.98 15.01 -10.08
N TYR A 22 15.00 14.30 -9.51
CA TYR A 22 15.28 13.32 -8.47
C TYR A 22 16.18 12.23 -9.07
N SER A 23 17.35 12.04 -8.47
CA SER A 23 18.22 10.93 -8.82
C SER A 23 17.50 9.62 -8.53
N PHE A 24 17.64 8.63 -9.41
CA PHE A 24 17.08 7.28 -9.22
C PHE A 24 17.41 6.73 -7.82
N TRP A 25 18.65 6.92 -7.37
CA TRP A 25 19.08 6.53 -6.03
C TRP A 25 18.36 7.28 -4.90
N SER A 26 18.02 8.55 -5.11
CA SER A 26 17.26 9.33 -4.13
C SER A 26 15.82 8.82 -4.01
N VAL A 27 15.19 8.44 -5.13
CA VAL A 27 13.83 7.88 -5.14
C VAL A 27 13.84 6.46 -4.57
N PHE A 28 14.80 5.63 -4.98
CA PHE A 28 14.93 4.28 -4.47
C PHE A 28 15.14 4.26 -2.96
N SER A 29 16.10 5.03 -2.45
CA SER A 29 16.39 5.07 -1.01
C SER A 29 15.25 5.66 -0.21
N SER A 30 14.57 6.72 -0.70
CA SER A 30 13.43 7.29 0.03
C SER A 30 12.26 6.30 0.10
N THR A 31 11.90 5.70 -1.04
CA THR A 31 10.82 4.70 -1.08
C THR A 31 11.17 3.46 -0.26
N PHE A 32 12.40 2.94 -0.36
CA PHE A 32 12.86 1.80 0.42
C PHE A 32 12.78 2.09 1.93
N ILE A 33 13.34 3.21 2.39
CA ILE A 33 13.35 3.54 3.83
C ILE A 33 11.92 3.76 4.33
N THR A 34 11.08 4.47 3.58
CA THR A 34 9.68 4.71 3.96
C THR A 34 8.91 3.40 4.10
N ILE A 35 8.99 2.51 3.11
CA ILE A 35 8.29 1.21 3.16
C ILE A 35 8.91 0.32 4.23
N PHE A 36 10.23 0.27 4.32
CA PHE A 36 10.94 -0.54 5.31
C PHE A 36 10.54 -0.12 6.72
N VAL A 37 10.52 1.18 7.06
CA VAL A 37 10.08 1.64 8.38
C VAL A 37 8.60 1.37 8.63
N ALA A 38 7.74 1.52 7.61
CA ALA A 38 6.32 1.20 7.73
C ALA A 38 6.06 -0.31 7.96
N GLU A 39 6.90 -1.17 7.38
CA GLU A 39 6.78 -2.64 7.44
C GLU A 39 7.65 -3.28 8.54
N MET A 40 8.62 -2.57 9.10
CA MET A 40 9.53 -3.09 10.12
C MET A 40 8.75 -3.39 11.39
N GLY A 41 8.70 -4.68 11.76
CA GLY A 41 7.94 -5.13 12.92
C GLY A 41 6.49 -5.49 12.61
N ASP A 42 6.15 -5.71 11.33
CA ASP A 42 4.87 -6.35 11.01
C ASP A 42 4.72 -7.66 11.81
N LYS A 43 3.50 -7.89 12.31
CA LYS A 43 3.17 -9.06 13.13
C LYS A 43 3.47 -10.36 12.39
N THR A 44 3.41 -10.34 11.05
CA THR A 44 3.80 -11.47 10.19
C THR A 44 5.30 -11.76 10.25
N GLN A 45 6.16 -10.73 10.32
CA GLN A 45 7.61 -10.90 10.44
C GLN A 45 8.00 -11.49 11.80
N LEU A 46 7.38 -11.03 12.88
CA LEU A 46 7.62 -11.61 14.21
C LEU A 46 7.08 -13.04 14.31
N SER A 47 5.90 -13.32 13.76
CA SER A 47 5.33 -14.68 13.75
C SER A 47 6.21 -15.67 12.98
N THR A 48 6.70 -15.28 11.81
CA THR A 48 7.60 -16.13 11.00
C THR A 48 8.96 -16.32 11.66
N LEU A 49 9.52 -15.28 12.30
CA LEU A 49 10.77 -15.38 13.04
C LEU A 49 10.63 -16.29 14.27
N LEU A 50 9.55 -16.16 15.05
CA LEU A 50 9.26 -17.04 16.19
C LEU A 50 9.06 -18.50 15.75
N LEU A 51 8.30 -18.72 14.66
CA LEU A 51 8.10 -20.04 14.10
C LEU A 51 9.41 -20.65 13.59
N SER A 52 10.28 -19.84 12.97
CA SER A 52 11.61 -20.25 12.53
C SER A 52 12.55 -20.54 13.70
N ALA A 53 12.47 -19.78 14.78
CA ALA A 53 13.27 -19.99 15.99
C ALA A 53 12.87 -21.28 16.72
N HIS A 54 11.59 -21.66 16.64
CA HIS A 54 11.08 -22.88 17.28
C HIS A 54 11.23 -24.14 16.42
N SER A 55 11.42 -23.97 15.10
CA SER A 55 11.53 -25.08 14.15
C SER A 55 12.99 -25.52 13.99
N ALA A 56 13.22 -26.84 14.01
CA ALA A 56 14.56 -27.41 13.78
C ALA A 56 15.09 -27.16 12.34
N SER A 57 14.23 -26.73 11.41
CA SER A 57 14.58 -26.45 10.02
C SER A 57 14.03 -25.10 9.54
N PRO A 58 14.83 -24.02 9.57
CA PRO A 58 14.42 -22.68 9.11
C PRO A 58 13.93 -22.64 7.66
N TRP A 59 14.49 -23.50 6.80
CA TRP A 59 14.11 -23.60 5.39
C TRP A 59 12.66 -24.04 5.16
N VAL A 60 12.13 -24.91 6.03
CA VAL A 60 10.74 -25.37 5.95
C VAL A 60 9.78 -24.25 6.33
N VAL A 61 10.14 -23.44 7.32
CA VAL A 61 9.36 -22.26 7.72
C VAL A 61 9.36 -21.21 6.62
N PHE A 62 10.51 -20.96 6.00
CA PHE A 62 10.61 -20.06 4.85
C PHE A 62 9.70 -20.48 3.69
N LEU A 63 9.75 -21.76 3.31
CA LEU A 63 8.90 -22.29 2.24
C LEU A 63 7.41 -22.25 2.60
N GLY A 64 7.06 -22.63 3.84
CA GLY A 64 5.69 -22.60 4.33
C GLY A 64 5.11 -21.19 4.35
N ALA A 65 5.84 -20.22 4.89
CA ALA A 65 5.43 -18.82 4.92
C ALA A 65 5.32 -18.22 3.51
N SER A 66 6.28 -18.53 2.63
CA SER A 66 6.25 -18.09 1.23
C SER A 66 5.04 -18.64 0.48
N LEU A 67 4.74 -19.93 0.65
CA LEU A 67 3.55 -20.56 0.05
C LEU A 67 2.26 -19.98 0.62
N ALA A 68 2.19 -19.75 1.93
CA ALA A 68 1.03 -19.13 2.57
C ALA A 68 0.78 -17.71 2.03
N LEU A 69 1.85 -16.92 1.85
CA LEU A 69 1.76 -15.58 1.28
C LEU A 69 1.26 -15.62 -0.16
N ILE A 70 1.86 -16.46 -1.02
CA ILE A 70 1.44 -16.62 -2.41
C ILE A 70 -0.03 -17.05 -2.50
N ALA A 71 -0.43 -18.03 -1.70
CA ALA A 71 -1.81 -18.53 -1.67
C ALA A 71 -2.79 -17.44 -1.24
N THR A 72 -2.47 -16.70 -0.18
CA THR A 72 -3.32 -15.63 0.34
C THR A 72 -3.43 -14.48 -0.66
N SER A 73 -2.32 -14.06 -1.27
CA SER A 73 -2.34 -13.04 -2.32
C SER A 73 -3.14 -13.47 -3.54
N LEU A 74 -2.99 -14.73 -3.98
CA LEU A 74 -3.76 -15.26 -5.11
C LEU A 74 -5.26 -15.28 -4.82
N LEU A 75 -5.66 -15.72 -3.63
CA LEU A 75 -7.06 -15.67 -3.20
C LEU A 75 -7.59 -14.23 -3.15
N GLY A 76 -6.81 -13.29 -2.62
CA GLY A 76 -7.16 -11.88 -2.59
C GLY A 76 -7.36 -11.29 -3.98
N VAL A 77 -6.47 -11.60 -4.93
CA VAL A 77 -6.57 -11.14 -6.33
C VAL A 77 -7.77 -11.76 -7.03
N LEU A 78 -8.03 -13.07 -6.85
CA LEU A 78 -9.18 -13.74 -7.46
C LEU A 78 -10.50 -13.16 -6.95
N LEU A 79 -10.61 -12.96 -5.63
CA LEU A 79 -11.77 -12.33 -5.02
C LEU A 79 -11.94 -10.87 -5.48
N GLY A 80 -10.85 -10.10 -5.48
CA GLY A 80 -10.84 -8.71 -5.94
C GLY A 80 -11.25 -8.59 -7.41
N TYR A 81 -10.75 -9.49 -8.27
CA TYR A 81 -11.13 -9.55 -9.68
C TYR A 81 -12.61 -9.91 -9.86
N TRP A 82 -13.10 -10.91 -9.14
CA TRP A 82 -14.51 -11.30 -9.19
C TRP A 82 -15.44 -10.16 -8.74
N LEU A 83 -15.05 -9.45 -7.68
CA LEU A 83 -15.79 -8.33 -7.14
C LEU A 83 -15.76 -7.12 -8.10
N SER A 84 -14.61 -6.85 -8.71
CA SER A 84 -14.42 -5.78 -9.72
C SER A 84 -15.30 -5.99 -10.96
N LYS A 85 -15.55 -7.25 -11.36
CA LYS A 85 -16.42 -7.56 -12.50
C LYS A 85 -17.91 -7.32 -12.21
N ARG A 86 -18.33 -7.34 -10.94
CA ARG A 86 -19.75 -7.19 -10.55
C ARG A 86 -20.11 -5.80 -10.03
N LEU A 87 -19.15 -5.00 -9.57
CA LEU A 87 -19.39 -3.72 -8.91
C LEU A 87 -18.83 -2.55 -9.73
N THR A 88 -19.63 -1.49 -9.84
CA THR A 88 -19.22 -0.19 -10.42
C THR A 88 -18.07 0.40 -9.58
N PRO A 89 -17.02 1.01 -10.19
CA PRO A 89 -15.84 1.54 -9.48
C PRO A 89 -16.15 2.42 -8.27
N LYS A 90 -17.21 3.25 -8.38
CA LYS A 90 -17.67 4.13 -7.28
C LYS A 90 -18.07 3.38 -6.01
N ILE A 91 -18.63 2.18 -6.15
CA ILE A 91 -19.07 1.37 -5.01
C ILE A 91 -17.85 0.70 -4.37
N LEU A 92 -16.88 0.26 -5.17
CA LEU A 92 -15.62 -0.32 -4.67
C LEU A 92 -14.83 0.68 -3.83
N ASP A 93 -14.66 1.92 -4.32
CA ASP A 93 -13.91 2.95 -3.59
C ASP A 93 -14.58 3.31 -2.25
N LEU A 94 -15.91 3.42 -2.25
CA LEU A 94 -16.68 3.70 -1.03
C LEU A 94 -16.65 2.52 -0.06
N SER A 95 -16.76 1.29 -0.56
CA SER A 95 -16.64 0.08 0.26
C SER A 95 -15.25 -0.09 0.85
N LEU A 96 -14.18 0.17 0.09
CA LEU A 96 -12.80 0.08 0.59
C LEU A 96 -12.55 1.11 1.69
N SER A 97 -12.97 2.36 1.47
CA SER A 97 -12.81 3.43 2.45
C SER A 97 -13.59 3.15 3.73
N LEU A 98 -14.85 2.71 3.59
CA LEU A 98 -15.71 2.38 4.72
C LEU A 98 -15.23 1.13 5.45
N LEU A 99 -14.68 0.13 4.76
CA LEU A 99 -14.19 -1.10 5.41
C LEU A 99 -12.84 -0.88 6.09
N LEU A 100 -11.96 -0.06 5.52
CA LEU A 100 -10.65 0.21 6.09
C LEU A 100 -10.71 1.04 7.37
N LEU A 101 -11.68 1.96 7.49
CA LEU A 101 -11.77 2.91 8.60
C LEU A 101 -11.92 2.23 9.98
N LEU A 102 -12.78 1.22 10.10
CA LEU A 102 -13.05 0.53 11.36
C LEU A 102 -11.99 -0.54 11.66
N VAL A 103 -11.37 -1.12 10.64
CA VAL A 103 -10.18 -1.97 10.82
C VAL A 103 -9.02 -1.14 11.38
N ALA A 104 -8.78 0.05 10.83
CA ALA A 104 -7.77 0.97 11.34
C ALA A 104 -8.09 1.44 12.77
N GLY A 105 -9.35 1.80 13.04
CA GLY A 105 -9.79 2.18 14.39
C GLY A 105 -9.64 1.05 15.41
N GLY A 106 -9.98 -0.19 15.03
CA GLY A 106 -9.81 -1.38 15.86
C GLY A 106 -8.33 -1.66 16.17
N LEU A 107 -7.47 -1.56 15.16
CA LEU A 107 -6.02 -1.73 15.34
C LEU A 107 -5.41 -0.69 16.29
N ILE A 108 -5.85 0.57 16.21
CA ILE A 108 -5.42 1.62 17.13
C ILE A 108 -5.91 1.31 18.55
N GLY A 109 -7.15 0.82 18.70
CA GLY A 109 -7.71 0.40 19.98
C GLY A 109 -7.00 -0.80 20.60
N ASP A 110 -6.46 -1.72 19.80
CA ASP A 110 -5.65 -2.85 20.29
C ASP A 110 -4.22 -2.42 20.74
N ILE A 111 -3.78 -1.23 20.32
CA ILE A 111 -2.43 -0.69 20.62
C ILE A 111 -2.44 0.28 21.81
N LEU A 112 -3.57 0.94 22.10
CA LEU A 112 -3.74 1.94 23.16
C LEU A 112 -4.19 1.32 24.49
#